data_AF-A0A350P5C7-F1
#
_entry.id   AF-A0A350P5C7-F1
#
_cell.length_a   1.000
_cell.length_b   1.000
_cell.length_c   1.000
_cell.angle_alpha   90.00
_cell.angle_beta   90.00
_cell.angle_gamma   90.00
#
_symmetry.space_group_name_H-M   'P 1'
#
loop_
_entity.id
_entity.type
_entity.pdbx_description
1 polymer ?
#
loop_
_entity_poly.entity_id
_entity_poly.type
_entity_poly.pdbx_seq_one_letter_code
_entity_poly.pdbx_strand_id
1 'polypeptide(L)' 'MRDIDNPMLWQDAVDEFTNLILPIVQRTYEQDGIPDGPARCEAWNNWTDSLCKSGIISDWQYENWSHPPCND' A
#
# COMPACT_ATOMS: atom_id res chain seq x y z
N MET A 1 -2.46 17.87 10.13
CA MET A 1 -1.59 16.93 10.84
C MET A 1 -2.41 16.28 11.91
N ARG A 2 -2.93 15.09 11.63
CA ARG A 2 -3.60 14.26 12.64
C ARG A 2 -2.52 13.66 13.54
N ASP A 3 -2.57 13.98 14.83
CA ASP A 3 -1.80 13.30 15.87
C ASP A 3 -2.44 11.93 16.11
N ILE A 4 -1.70 10.88 15.75
CA ILE A 4 -2.07 9.49 16.03
C ILE A 4 -1.05 9.00 17.05
N ASP A 5 -1.50 8.54 18.21
CA ASP A 5 -0.62 8.06 19.30
C ASP A 5 0.23 6.85 18.88
N ASN A 6 -0.30 6.01 17.99
CA ASN A 6 0.38 4.82 17.49
C ASN A 6 0.05 4.58 16.01
N PRO A 7 0.64 5.38 15.09
CA PRO A 7 0.40 5.20 13.68
C PRO A 7 1.04 3.91 13.18
N MET A 8 0.43 3.27 12.19
CA MET A 8 1.05 2.15 11.50
C MET A 8 2.38 2.60 10.87
N LEU A 9 3.41 1.77 10.95
CA LEU A 9 4.71 2.06 10.33
C LEU A 9 4.67 1.67 8.85
N TRP A 10 5.50 2.34 8.05
CA TRP A 10 5.63 2.01 6.63
C TRP A 10 5.97 0.52 6.41
N GLN A 11 6.83 -0.05 7.26
CA GLN A 11 7.23 -1.45 7.13
C GLN A 11 6.08 -2.42 7.41
N ASP A 12 5.31 -2.20 8.48
CA ASP A 12 4.09 -2.99 8.77
C ASP A 12 3.10 -2.89 7.61
N ALA A 13 3.00 -1.69 7.03
CA ALA A 13 2.11 -1.49 5.92
C ALA A 13 2.58 -2.25 4.66
N VAL A 14 3.87 -2.20 4.34
CA VAL A 14 4.42 -2.99 3.23
C VAL A 14 4.20 -4.48 3.46
N ASP A 15 4.35 -4.98 4.68
CA ASP A 15 4.10 -6.38 5.02
C ASP A 15 2.63 -6.77 4.83
N GLU A 16 1.69 -5.99 5.36
CA GLU A 16 0.25 -6.26 5.16
C GLU A 16 -0.15 -6.19 3.69
N PHE A 17 0.33 -5.19 2.95
CA PHE A 17 0.06 -5.09 1.52
C PHE A 17 0.59 -6.30 0.76
N THR A 18 1.83 -6.72 1.04
CA THR A 18 2.48 -7.85 0.37
C THR A 18 1.79 -9.18 0.69
N ASN A 19 1.31 -9.35 1.91
CA ASN A 19 0.65 -10.60 2.34
C ASN A 19 -0.84 -10.66 1.95
N LEU A 20 -1.55 -9.52 1.92
CA LEU A 20 -3.00 -9.47 1.76
C LEU A 20 -3.45 -8.93 0.40
N ILE A 21 -2.83 -7.86 -0.10
CA ILE A 21 -3.29 -7.14 -1.30
C ILE A 21 -2.55 -7.57 -2.56
N LEU A 22 -1.22 -7.70 -2.48
CA LEU A 22 -0.38 -8.14 -3.59
C LEU A 22 -0.88 -9.44 -4.24
N PRO A 23 -1.21 -10.54 -3.53
CA PRO A 23 -1.73 -11.74 -4.17
C PRO A 23 -3.08 -11.52 -4.89
N ILE A 24 -3.90 -10.56 -4.44
CA ILE A 24 -5.16 -10.20 -5.11
C ILE A 24 -4.86 -9.46 -6.42
N VAL A 25 -3.92 -8.52 -6.40
CA VAL A 25 -3.46 -7.80 -7.60
C VAL A 25 -2.86 -8.78 -8.60
N GLN A 26 -1.96 -9.67 -8.16
CA GLN A 26 -1.35 -10.69 -9.01
C GLN A 26 -2.41 -11.60 -9.64
N ARG A 27 -3.40 -12.07 -8.87
CA ARG A 27 -4.48 -12.91 -9.40
C ARG A 27 -5.39 -12.17 -10.39
N THR A 28 -5.56 -10.87 -10.24
CA THR A 28 -6.50 -10.07 -11.04
C THR A 28 -5.85 -9.53 -12.31
N TYR A 29 -4.61 -9.05 -12.22
CA TYR A 29 -3.93 -8.32 -13.29
C TYR A 29 -2.71 -9.06 -13.85
N GLU A 30 -2.13 -10.01 -13.11
CA GLU A 30 -0.92 -10.76 -13.53
C GLU A 30 -1.26 -12.20 -13.93
N GLN A 31 -2.42 -12.39 -14.56
CA GLN A 31 -2.86 -13.70 -15.04
C GLN A 31 -1.94 -14.24 -16.13
N ASP A 32 -1.31 -13.35 -16.91
CA ASP A 32 -0.32 -13.65 -17.95
C ASP A 32 1.09 -13.90 -17.38
N GLY A 33 1.28 -13.86 -16.05
CA GLY A 33 2.58 -14.06 -15.39
C GLY A 33 3.54 -12.89 -15.54
N ILE A 34 3.07 -11.74 -16.03
CA ILE A 34 3.84 -10.50 -16.14
C ILE A 34 3.45 -9.59 -14.97
N PRO A 35 4.42 -9.13 -14.15
CA PRO A 35 4.18 -8.14 -13.12
C PRO A 35 3.58 -6.85 -13.68
N ASP A 36 2.38 -6.49 -13.21
CA ASP A 36 1.74 -5.23 -13.60
C ASP A 36 2.09 -4.15 -12.55
N GLY A 37 3.24 -3.50 -12.79
CA GLY A 37 3.72 -2.38 -11.97
C GLY A 37 2.66 -1.28 -11.75
N PRO A 38 1.96 -0.80 -12.80
CA PRO A 38 0.86 0.14 -12.66
C PRO A 38 -0.25 -0.33 -11.72
N ALA A 39 -0.76 -1.56 -11.87
CA ALA A 39 -1.82 -2.10 -11.02
C ALA A 39 -1.38 -2.26 -9.56
N ARG A 40 -0.13 -2.67 -9.32
CA ARG A 40 0.46 -2.73 -7.97
C ARG A 40 0.54 -1.35 -7.33
N CYS A 41 1.03 -0.35 -8.05
CA CYS A 41 1.10 1.03 -7.56
C CYS A 41 -0.29 1.63 -7.29
N GLU A 42 -1.27 1.35 -8.16
CA GLU A 42 -2.65 1.79 -7.96
C GLU A 42 -3.27 1.15 -6.72
N ALA A 43 -3.09 -0.17 -6.54
CA ALA A 43 -3.55 -0.87 -5.36
C ALA A 43 -2.91 -0.34 -4.08
N TRP A 44 -1.62 -0.02 -4.10
CA TRP A 44 -0.94 0.59 -2.95
C TRP A 44 -1.53 1.96 -2.59
N ASN A 45 -1.72 2.84 -3.57
CA ASN A 45 -2.30 4.17 -3.33
C ASN A 45 -3.73 4.08 -2.80
N ASN A 46 -4.57 3.19 -3.34
CA ASN A 46 -5.92 2.98 -2.86
C ASN A 46 -5.93 2.47 -1.40
N TRP A 47 -4.98 1.60 -1.07
CA TRP A 47 -4.87 1.04 0.26
C TRP A 47 -4.38 2.07 1.28
N THR A 48 -3.32 2.82 0.98
CA THR A 48 -2.80 3.88 1.87
C THR A 48 -3.77 5.04 2.03
N ASP A 49 -4.55 5.40 0.99
CA ASP A 49 -5.64 6.37 1.09
C ASP A 49 -6.73 5.89 2.08
N SER A 50 -7.08 4.59 2.04
CA SER A 50 -8.02 3.99 2.98
C SER A 50 -7.50 4.01 4.43
N LEU A 51 -6.21 3.73 4.64
CA LEU A 51 -5.57 3.82 5.95
C LEU A 51 -5.57 5.25 6.49
N CYS A 52 -5.30 6.23 5.61
CA CYS A 52 -5.32 7.64 5.96
C CYS A 52 -6.74 8.09 6.35
N LYS A 53 -7.77 7.68 5.58
CA LYS A 53 -9.18 7.97 5.89
C LYS A 53 -9.66 7.28 7.17
N SER A 54 -9.17 6.08 7.46
CA SER A 54 -9.49 5.35 8.69
C SER A 54 -8.75 5.86 9.92
N GLY A 55 -7.81 6.80 9.76
CA GLY A 55 -7.02 7.35 10.87
C GLY A 55 -5.98 6.37 11.41
N ILE A 56 -5.56 5.39 10.60
CA ILE A 56 -4.49 4.44 10.92
C ILE A 56 -3.11 5.06 10.66
N ILE A 57 -3.03 5.95 9.67
CA ILE A 57 -1.84 6.73 9.32
C ILE A 57 -2.18 8.21 9.23
N SER A 58 -1.20 9.06 9.52
CA SER A 58 -1.34 10.51 9.46
C SER A 58 -1.21 11.03 8.03
N ASP A 59 -1.73 12.24 7.79
CA ASP A 59 -1.62 12.93 6.49
C ASP A 59 -0.14 13.00 6.02
N TRP A 60 0.77 13.33 6.96
CA TRP A 60 2.20 13.40 6.69
C TRP A 60 2.79 12.04 6.29
N GLN A 61 2.35 10.94 6.91
CA GLN A 61 2.83 9.61 6.55
C GLN A 61 2.35 9.24 5.15
N TYR A 62 1.08 9.46 4.84
CA TYR A 62 0.54 9.24 3.50
C TYR A 62 1.34 10.02 2.42
N GLU A 63 1.68 11.29 2.70
CA GLU A 63 2.46 12.13 1.78
C GLU A 63 3.95 11.73 1.69
N ASN A 64 4.51 11.09 2.72
CA ASN A 64 5.92 10.70 2.78
C ASN A 64 6.18 9.20 2.48
N TRP A 65 5.15 8.37 2.43
CA TRP A 65 5.28 6.95 2.13
C TRP A 65 5.59 6.75 0.65
N SER A 66 6.82 6.32 0.37
CA SER A 66 7.19 5.86 -0.95
C SER A 66 6.47 4.55 -1.27
N HIS A 67 6.18 4.34 -2.55
CA HIS A 67 5.66 3.07 -3.04
C HIS A 67 6.65 1.95 -2.69
N PRO A 68 6.18 0.76 -2.25
CA PRO A 68 7.03 -0.40 -2.11
C PRO A 68 7.68 -0.72 -3.47
N PRO A 69 8.74 -1.55 -3.51
CA PRO A 69 9.28 -2.06 -4.76
C PRO A 69 8.19 -2.90 -5.45
N CYS A 70 7.35 -2.26 -6.26
CA CYS A 70 6.32 -2.92 -7.05
C CYS A 70 6.92 -3.78 -8.18
N ASN A 71 8.26 -3.93 -8.23
CA ASN A 71 8.99 -4.14 -9.47
C ASN A 71 10.32 -4.95 -9.38
N ASP A 72 10.56 -5.76 -8.35
CA ASP A 72 11.69 -6.72 -8.39
C ASP A 72 11.27 -8.11 -8.84
#